data_AF-A0A2D5GA17-F1
#
_entry.id   AF-A0A2D5GA17-F1
#
_cell.length_a   1.000
_cell.length_b   1.000
_cell.length_c   1.000
_cell.angle_alpha   90.00
_cell.angle_beta   90.00
_cell.angle_gamma   90.00
#
_symmetry.space_group_name_H-M   'P 1'
#
loop_
_entity.id
_entity.type
_entity.pdbx_description
1 polymer ?
#
loop_
_entity_poly.entity_id
_entity_poly.type
_entity_poly.pdbx_seq_one_letter_code
_entity_poly.pdbx_strand_id
1 'polypeptide(L)'
;MKRLLTTVALLGACLPAYAETSANSGYQLPADTVLRVQVLVDKTVNNGESISHLLLKATGSETGAYLPERCLMSANAEINNQQLEVSVNRALCVEPNGDIFDGAMNARIVDQNHDFGLAEACSGNTCTLQAGHDYTLRLLDSANIGLVVNQTEQINIQRRNHQPDSNSQQ
;
A
#
# COMPACT_ATOMS: atom_id res chain seq x y z
N MET A 1 2.64 76.59 2.21
CA MET A 1 1.83 75.38 1.96
C MET A 1 2.26 74.74 0.64
N LYS A 2 2.88 73.55 0.67
CA LYS A 2 3.03 72.66 -0.48
C LYS A 2 3.35 71.25 0.03
N ARG A 3 2.45 70.31 -0.24
CA ARG A 3 2.57 68.88 0.04
C ARG A 3 3.47 68.23 -1.00
N LEU A 4 4.23 67.21 -0.64
CA LEU A 4 4.62 66.13 -1.54
C LEU A 4 4.87 64.86 -0.71
N LEU A 5 3.92 63.94 -0.81
CA LEU A 5 4.06 62.55 -0.41
C LEU A 5 5.06 61.87 -1.34
N THR A 6 5.88 60.96 -0.83
CA THR A 6 6.62 60.01 -1.68
C THR A 6 6.55 58.61 -1.07
N THR A 7 5.52 57.94 -1.55
CA THR A 7 5.32 56.51 -1.81
C THR A 7 6.43 55.54 -1.37
N VAL A 8 6.06 54.65 -0.44
CA VAL A 8 6.75 53.39 -0.12
C VAL A 8 6.49 52.39 -1.26
N ALA A 9 7.53 51.87 -1.90
CA ALA A 9 7.44 50.74 -2.83
C ALA A 9 7.93 49.47 -2.13
N LEU A 10 6.99 48.65 -1.62
CA LEU A 10 7.27 47.28 -1.22
C LEU A 10 7.28 46.40 -2.49
N LEU A 11 8.46 45.97 -2.93
CA LEU A 11 8.62 44.88 -3.89
C LEU A 11 8.30 43.56 -3.18
N GLY A 12 7.06 43.11 -3.33
CA GLY A 12 6.62 41.79 -2.91
C GLY A 12 7.31 40.71 -3.74
N ALA A 13 8.20 39.95 -3.12
CA ALA A 13 8.79 38.76 -3.72
C ALA A 13 7.69 37.70 -3.93
N CYS A 14 7.28 37.50 -5.18
CA CYS A 14 6.52 36.32 -5.59
C CYS A 14 7.45 35.11 -5.54
N LEU A 15 7.57 34.48 -4.36
CA LEU A 15 8.07 33.11 -4.28
C LEU A 15 7.03 32.20 -4.95
N PRO A 16 7.42 31.32 -5.88
CA PRO A 16 6.52 30.32 -6.41
C PRO A 16 6.07 29.45 -5.24
N ALA A 17 4.78 29.46 -4.96
CA ALA A 17 4.16 28.47 -4.08
C ALA A 17 4.45 27.10 -4.69
N TYR A 18 5.36 26.34 -4.09
CA TYR A 18 5.46 24.92 -4.36
C TYR A 18 4.08 24.35 -4.05
N ALA A 19 3.41 23.86 -5.09
CA ALA A 19 2.10 23.25 -4.98
C ALA A 19 2.16 22.23 -3.85
N GLU A 20 1.33 22.44 -2.83
CA GLU A 20 1.09 21.49 -1.77
C GLU A 20 0.69 20.17 -2.46
N THR A 21 1.58 19.17 -2.41
CA THR A 21 1.22 17.81 -2.78
C THR A 21 0.03 17.43 -1.92
N SER A 22 -1.12 17.23 -2.58
CA SER A 22 -2.40 16.98 -1.95
C SER A 22 -2.26 15.99 -0.80
N ALA A 23 -2.80 16.36 0.36
CA ALA A 23 -2.97 15.45 1.47
C ALA A 23 -3.59 14.12 1.00
N ASN A 24 -2.98 13.00 1.40
CA ASN A 24 -3.62 11.69 1.51
C ASN A 24 -3.96 10.88 0.23
N SER A 25 -3.12 10.90 -0.82
CA SER A 25 -3.26 9.91 -1.90
C SER A 25 -2.77 8.53 -1.46
N GLY A 26 -3.70 7.65 -1.05
CA GLY A 26 -3.39 6.27 -0.68
C GLY A 26 -4.48 5.58 0.14
N TYR A 27 -4.28 4.28 0.41
CA TYR A 27 -5.19 3.50 1.25
C TYR A 27 -4.75 3.59 2.72
N GLN A 28 -5.58 4.22 3.54
CA GLN A 28 -5.37 4.31 4.98
C GLN A 28 -6.06 3.13 5.66
N LEU A 29 -5.27 2.33 6.36
CA LEU A 29 -5.76 1.19 7.13
C LEU A 29 -5.49 1.47 8.62
N PRO A 30 -6.52 1.78 9.42
CA PRO A 30 -6.36 1.88 10.86
C PRO A 30 -5.84 0.58 11.48
N ALA A 31 -5.27 0.67 12.69
CA ALA A 31 -5.02 -0.52 13.51
C ALA A 31 -6.33 -1.32 13.69
N ASP A 32 -6.20 -2.63 13.89
CA ASP A 32 -7.33 -3.57 14.00
C ASP A 32 -8.22 -3.66 12.74
N THR A 33 -7.78 -3.10 11.60
CA THR A 33 -8.46 -3.36 10.32
C THR A 33 -8.44 -4.86 10.01
N VAL A 34 -9.60 -5.38 9.60
CA VAL A 34 -9.78 -6.80 9.26
C VAL A 34 -9.99 -6.93 7.76
N LEU A 35 -9.03 -7.56 7.09
CA LEU A 35 -9.01 -7.77 5.64
C LEU A 35 -9.32 -9.24 5.32
N ARG A 36 -10.15 -9.46 4.29
CA ARG A 36 -10.28 -10.76 3.65
C ARG A 36 -9.25 -10.88 2.54
N VAL A 37 -8.56 -12.01 2.51
CA VAL A 37 -7.47 -12.29 1.58
C VAL A 37 -7.51 -13.72 1.08
N GLN A 38 -6.87 -13.99 -0.05
CA GLN A 38 -6.66 -15.34 -0.56
C GLN A 38 -5.20 -15.55 -0.90
N VAL A 39 -4.68 -16.75 -0.67
CA VAL A 39 -3.39 -17.14 -1.26
C VAL A 39 -3.55 -17.24 -2.78
N LEU A 40 -2.53 -16.81 -3.52
CA LEU A 40 -2.55 -16.93 -4.98
C LEU A 40 -2.38 -18.36 -5.47
N VAL A 41 -1.64 -19.17 -4.72
CA VAL A 41 -1.31 -20.56 -5.06
C VAL A 41 -1.39 -21.39 -3.78
N ASP A 42 -1.88 -22.62 -3.91
CA ASP A 42 -1.87 -23.60 -2.82
C ASP A 42 -0.47 -23.69 -2.19
N LYS A 43 -0.44 -23.69 -0.86
CA LYS A 43 0.81 -23.76 -0.11
C LYS A 43 0.70 -24.70 1.06
N THR A 44 1.58 -25.68 1.07
CA THR A 44 1.84 -26.52 2.23
C THR A 44 3.04 -25.98 3.01
N VAL A 45 2.92 -25.96 4.33
CA VAL A 45 3.98 -25.58 5.27
C VAL A 45 4.20 -26.75 6.21
N ASN A 46 5.44 -27.19 6.38
CA ASN A 46 5.79 -28.27 7.30
C ASN A 46 6.38 -27.71 8.60
N ASN A 47 6.29 -28.48 9.68
CA ASN A 47 6.87 -28.07 10.95
C ASN A 47 8.40 -27.87 10.84
N GLY A 48 8.90 -26.75 11.32
CA GLY A 48 10.29 -26.33 11.19
C GLY A 48 10.65 -25.68 9.83
N GLU A 49 9.69 -25.58 8.91
CA GLU A 49 9.83 -24.81 7.66
C GLU A 49 9.32 -23.38 7.87
N SER A 50 10.02 -22.41 7.26
CA SER A 50 9.55 -21.03 7.15
C SER A 50 9.44 -20.65 5.69
N ILE A 51 8.26 -20.21 5.28
CA ILE A 51 7.96 -19.72 3.94
C ILE A 51 8.11 -18.21 3.94
N SER A 52 8.90 -17.70 2.99
CA SER A 52 9.00 -16.26 2.72
C SER A 52 8.32 -15.92 1.39
N HIS A 53 7.84 -14.68 1.26
CA HIS A 53 7.24 -14.15 0.04
C HIS A 53 6.00 -14.91 -0.46
N LEU A 54 5.21 -15.46 0.47
CA LEU A 54 3.87 -15.95 0.17
C LEU A 54 3.04 -14.76 -0.33
N LEU A 55 2.44 -14.89 -1.50
CA LEU A 55 1.63 -13.84 -2.09
C LEU A 55 0.16 -14.03 -1.75
N LEU A 56 -0.42 -12.99 -1.17
CA LEU A 56 -1.85 -12.90 -0.86
C LEU A 56 -2.47 -11.80 -1.72
N LYS A 57 -3.70 -11.99 -2.18
CA LYS A 57 -4.51 -10.93 -2.79
C LYS A 57 -5.61 -10.50 -1.83
N ALA A 58 -5.93 -9.21 -1.82
CA ALA A 58 -7.10 -8.72 -1.08
C ALA A 58 -8.40 -9.13 -1.80
N THR A 59 -9.40 -9.55 -1.04
CA THR A 59 -10.74 -9.90 -1.54
C THR A 59 -11.86 -9.15 -0.82
N GLY A 60 -11.52 -8.40 0.24
CA GLY A 60 -12.46 -7.49 0.88
C GLY A 60 -12.02 -7.05 2.26
N SER A 61 -12.98 -6.53 3.02
CA SER A 61 -12.79 -6.04 4.38
C SER A 61 -14.03 -6.28 5.22
N GLU A 62 -13.85 -6.36 6.54
CA GLU A 62 -14.92 -6.44 7.54
C GLU A 62 -15.06 -5.15 8.35
N THR A 63 -14.04 -4.29 8.37
CA THR A 63 -14.01 -3.04 9.16
C THR A 63 -14.19 -1.77 8.31
N GLY A 64 -14.49 -1.92 7.01
CA GLY A 64 -14.79 -0.82 6.08
C GLY A 64 -13.56 -0.19 5.42
N ALA A 65 -12.40 -0.15 6.11
CA ALA A 65 -11.13 0.18 5.46
C ALA A 65 -10.70 -0.98 4.56
N TYR A 66 -10.41 -0.71 3.28
CA TYR A 66 -10.21 -1.76 2.29
C TYR A 66 -8.96 -1.55 1.45
N LEU A 67 -8.47 -2.65 0.89
CA LEU A 67 -7.52 -2.66 -0.22
C LEU A 67 -8.26 -3.15 -1.48
N PRO A 68 -8.04 -2.52 -2.65
CA PRO A 68 -8.58 -3.02 -3.90
C PRO A 68 -8.16 -4.45 -4.23
N GLU A 69 -8.92 -5.14 -5.08
CA GLU A 69 -8.64 -6.51 -5.51
C GLU A 69 -7.27 -6.68 -6.21
N ARG A 70 -6.76 -5.59 -6.81
CA ARG A 70 -5.44 -5.54 -7.47
C ARG A 70 -4.29 -5.20 -6.51
N CYS A 71 -4.48 -5.41 -5.21
CA CYS A 71 -3.43 -5.33 -4.20
C CYS A 71 -2.89 -6.72 -3.89
N LEU A 72 -1.56 -6.84 -3.97
CA LEU A 72 -0.82 -8.00 -3.53
C LEU A 72 -0.10 -7.70 -2.22
N MET A 73 -0.12 -8.66 -1.32
CA MET A 73 0.55 -8.60 -0.02
C MET A 73 1.65 -9.66 0.02
N SER A 74 2.83 -9.26 0.50
CA SER A 74 3.93 -10.18 0.77
C SER A 74 3.83 -10.67 2.20
N ALA A 75 3.74 -11.98 2.37
CA ALA A 75 3.60 -12.65 3.64
C ALA A 75 4.72 -13.65 3.89
N ASN A 76 4.92 -13.95 5.17
CA ASN A 76 5.70 -15.10 5.63
C ASN A 76 4.75 -16.06 6.36
N ALA A 77 5.05 -17.35 6.32
CA ALA A 77 4.25 -18.36 6.99
C ALA A 77 5.14 -19.40 7.67
N GLU A 78 4.79 -19.77 8.90
CA GLU A 78 5.47 -20.81 9.67
C GLU A 78 4.50 -21.49 10.64
N ILE A 79 4.86 -22.68 11.10
CA ILE A 79 4.11 -23.37 12.14
C ILE A 79 4.71 -23.03 13.50
N ASN A 80 3.89 -22.48 14.39
CA ASN A 80 4.25 -22.24 15.78
C ASN A 80 3.16 -22.81 16.69
N ASN A 81 3.53 -23.58 17.71
CA ASN A 81 2.59 -24.20 18.65
C ASN A 81 1.40 -24.93 17.98
N GLN A 82 1.68 -25.67 16.90
CA GLN A 82 0.67 -26.40 16.10
C GLN A 82 -0.37 -25.51 15.39
N GLN A 83 -0.10 -24.21 15.29
CA GLN A 83 -0.91 -23.27 14.54
C GLN A 83 -0.09 -22.72 13.37
N LEU A 84 -0.75 -22.54 12.23
CA LEU A 84 -0.15 -21.83 11.12
C LEU A 84 -0.19 -20.33 11.42
N GLU A 85 0.97 -19.73 11.61
CA GLU A 85 1.12 -18.29 11.66
C GLU A 85 1.43 -17.75 10.27
N VAL A 86 0.72 -16.70 9.87
CA VAL A 86 1.03 -15.94 8.65
C VAL A 86 1.12 -14.47 9.02
N SER A 87 2.24 -13.84 8.66
CA SER A 87 2.51 -12.43 8.91
C SER A 87 2.70 -11.68 7.59
N VAL A 88 2.04 -10.54 7.43
CA VAL A 88 2.20 -9.65 6.27
C VAL A 88 3.00 -8.44 6.67
N ASN A 89 3.97 -8.07 5.83
CA ASN A 89 4.86 -6.92 6.09
C ASN A 89 4.73 -5.78 5.07
N ARG A 90 4.11 -6.02 3.92
CA ARG A 90 4.00 -5.04 2.83
C ARG A 90 2.82 -5.34 1.91
N ALA A 91 2.20 -4.28 1.39
CA ALA A 91 1.22 -4.35 0.30
C ALA A 91 1.65 -3.49 -0.89
N LEU A 92 1.38 -3.98 -2.08
CA LEU A 92 1.60 -3.32 -3.36
C LEU A 92 0.31 -3.38 -4.17
N CYS A 93 -0.24 -2.23 -4.54
CA CYS A 93 -1.43 -2.11 -5.36
C CYS A 93 -1.08 -1.45 -6.70
N VAL A 94 -1.71 -1.90 -7.77
CA VAL A 94 -1.57 -1.27 -9.08
C VAL A 94 -2.95 -0.98 -9.64
N GLU A 95 -3.30 0.29 -9.80
CA GLU A 95 -4.58 0.71 -10.35
C GLU A 95 -4.61 0.59 -11.89
N PRO A 96 -5.80 0.52 -12.51
CA PRO A 96 -5.93 0.43 -13.97
C PRO A 96 -5.34 1.62 -14.74
N ASN A 97 -5.26 2.80 -14.10
CA ASN A 97 -4.64 3.99 -14.67
C ASN A 97 -3.09 3.94 -14.64
N GLY A 98 -2.51 2.90 -14.05
CA GLY A 98 -1.05 2.74 -13.92
C GLY A 98 -0.48 3.28 -12.61
N ASP A 99 -1.31 3.88 -11.74
CA ASP A 99 -0.86 4.32 -10.42
C ASP A 99 -0.45 3.13 -9.58
N ILE A 100 0.69 3.27 -8.91
CA ILE A 100 1.25 2.25 -8.02
C ILE A 100 1.14 2.77 -6.60
N PHE A 101 0.62 1.95 -5.69
CA PHE A 101 0.59 2.25 -4.27
C PHE A 101 1.41 1.21 -3.53
N ASP A 102 2.27 1.63 -2.62
CA ASP A 102 3.15 0.75 -1.84
C ASP A 102 3.19 1.23 -0.39
N GLY A 103 3.23 0.27 0.53
CA GLY A 103 3.31 0.57 1.93
C GLY A 103 3.68 -0.64 2.77
N ALA A 104 4.43 -0.37 3.84
CA ALA A 104 4.61 -1.34 4.90
C ALA A 104 3.29 -1.50 5.67
N MET A 105 3.03 -2.72 6.12
CA MET A 105 1.92 -3.01 7.02
C MET A 105 2.35 -4.09 8.00
N ASN A 106 1.72 -4.16 9.16
CA ASN A 106 1.95 -5.21 10.13
C ASN A 106 0.61 -5.91 10.38
N ALA A 107 0.42 -7.08 9.78
CA ALA A 107 -0.82 -7.84 9.93
C ALA A 107 -0.53 -9.33 10.15
N ARG A 108 -1.43 -9.99 10.87
CA ARG A 108 -1.35 -11.43 11.13
C ARG A 108 -2.67 -12.09 10.79
N ILE A 109 -2.58 -13.35 10.38
CA ILE A 109 -3.76 -14.18 10.13
C ILE A 109 -4.49 -14.47 11.43
N VAL A 110 -5.80 -14.51 11.34
CA VAL A 110 -6.69 -14.84 12.44
C VAL A 110 -7.70 -15.89 12.01
N ASP A 111 -8.15 -16.70 12.97
CA ASP A 111 -9.21 -17.68 12.78
C ASP A 111 -10.61 -17.02 12.78
N GLN A 112 -11.65 -17.85 12.73
CA GLN A 112 -13.06 -17.39 12.75
C GLN A 112 -13.46 -16.70 14.06
N ASN A 113 -12.73 -16.94 15.15
CA ASN A 113 -12.94 -16.29 16.44
C ASN A 113 -12.10 -15.01 16.60
N HIS A 114 -11.33 -14.64 15.57
CA HIS A 114 -10.36 -13.54 15.57
C HIS A 114 -9.15 -13.77 16.51
N ASP A 115 -8.87 -15.03 16.85
CA ASP A 115 -7.65 -15.42 17.53
C ASP A 115 -6.51 -15.57 16.52
N PHE A 116 -5.28 -15.29 16.92
CA PHE A 116 -4.15 -15.33 15.99
C PHE A 116 -3.74 -16.76 15.66
N GLY A 117 -3.44 -16.99 14.37
CA GLY A 117 -3.03 -18.28 13.83
C GLY A 117 -4.21 -19.16 13.40
N LEU A 118 -3.94 -20.16 12.55
CA LEU A 118 -4.93 -21.11 12.06
C LEU A 118 -4.59 -22.52 12.52
N ALA A 119 -5.36 -23.08 13.45
CA ALA A 119 -5.21 -24.46 13.89
C ALA A 119 -5.92 -25.45 12.95
N GLU A 120 -7.05 -25.03 12.39
CA GLU A 120 -7.90 -25.78 11.47
C GLU A 120 -7.24 -26.03 10.11
N ALA A 121 -6.27 -25.18 9.74
CA ALA A 121 -5.48 -25.36 8.53
C ALA A 121 -4.44 -26.50 8.67
N CYS A 122 -4.26 -27.03 9.88
CA CYS A 122 -3.19 -27.97 10.22
C CYS A 122 -3.71 -29.39 10.44
N SER A 123 -2.96 -30.37 9.92
CA SER A 123 -3.16 -31.80 10.16
C SER A 123 -1.84 -32.42 10.59
N GLY A 124 -1.70 -32.68 11.88
CA GLY A 124 -0.44 -33.15 12.47
C GLY A 124 0.65 -32.09 12.40
N ASN A 125 1.71 -32.35 11.63
CA ASN A 125 2.89 -31.47 11.51
C ASN A 125 2.90 -30.64 10.23
N THR A 126 1.78 -30.59 9.51
CA THR A 126 1.68 -29.94 8.21
C THR A 126 0.42 -29.10 8.17
N CYS A 127 0.54 -27.87 7.65
CA CYS A 127 -0.60 -26.99 7.43
C CYS A 127 -0.72 -26.62 5.95
N THR A 128 -1.93 -26.40 5.47
CA THR A 128 -2.19 -26.09 4.06
C THR A 128 -3.05 -24.84 3.94
N LEU A 129 -2.59 -23.91 3.10
CA LEU A 129 -3.38 -22.80 2.57
C LEU A 129 -3.81 -23.14 1.15
N GLN A 130 -5.08 -22.92 0.83
CA GLN A 130 -5.69 -23.27 -0.45
C GLN A 130 -6.05 -22.00 -1.23
N ALA A 131 -5.68 -21.97 -2.51
CA ALA A 131 -6.06 -20.89 -3.41
C ALA A 131 -7.58 -20.86 -3.57
N GLY A 132 -8.13 -19.64 -3.60
CA GLY A 132 -9.57 -19.41 -3.69
C GLY A 132 -10.32 -19.53 -2.36
N HIS A 133 -9.68 -19.95 -1.27
CA HIS A 133 -10.26 -19.87 0.08
C HIS A 133 -9.98 -18.50 0.69
N ASP A 134 -11.02 -17.87 1.25
CA ASP A 134 -10.89 -16.60 1.96
C ASP A 134 -10.34 -16.85 3.37
N TYR A 135 -9.26 -16.15 3.70
CA TYR A 135 -8.64 -16.07 5.01
C TYR A 135 -8.76 -14.65 5.54
N THR A 136 -8.61 -14.49 6.85
CA THR A 136 -8.75 -13.20 7.51
C THR A 136 -7.41 -12.73 8.07
N LEU A 137 -7.02 -11.49 7.76
CA LEU A 137 -5.89 -10.80 8.35
C LEU A 137 -6.39 -9.69 9.27
N ARG A 138 -5.80 -9.56 10.46
CA ARG A 138 -5.97 -8.39 11.32
C ARG A 138 -4.67 -7.59 11.35
N LEU A 139 -4.78 -6.29 11.11
CA LEU A 139 -3.68 -5.35 11.28
C LEU A 139 -3.38 -5.14 12.77
N LEU A 140 -2.11 -5.19 13.13
CA LEU A 140 -1.62 -4.91 14.49
C LEU A 140 -1.37 -3.42 14.70
N ASP A 141 -0.93 -2.73 13.64
CA ASP A 141 -0.63 -1.31 13.62
C ASP A 141 -1.37 -0.66 12.45
N SER A 142 -1.54 0.67 12.50
CA SER A 142 -2.02 1.39 11.33
C SER A 142 -1.02 1.30 10.17
N ALA A 143 -1.54 1.24 8.95
CA ALA A 143 -0.75 1.19 7.73
C ALA A 143 -1.24 2.24 6.73
N ASN A 144 -0.28 2.79 5.98
CA ASN A 144 -0.53 3.69 4.87
C ASN A 144 0.07 3.08 3.61
N ILE A 145 -0.79 2.70 2.66
CA ILE A 145 -0.38 2.23 1.33
C ILE A 145 -0.46 3.44 0.39
N GLY A 146 0.65 4.18 0.33
CA GLY A 146 0.71 5.50 -0.30
C GLY A 146 1.01 5.44 -1.79
N LEU A 147 0.55 6.44 -2.54
CA LEU A 147 0.86 6.59 -3.96
C LEU A 147 2.37 6.73 -4.18
N VAL A 148 2.93 5.84 -5.00
CA VAL A 148 4.31 5.89 -5.46
C VAL A 148 4.37 6.79 -6.68
N VAL A 149 4.99 7.95 -6.49
CA VAL A 149 5.15 8.95 -7.55
C VAL A 149 6.24 8.51 -8.52
N ASN A 150 5.88 8.28 -9.79
CA ASN A 150 6.83 7.97 -10.85
C ASN A 150 7.64 9.22 -11.25
N GLN A 151 8.80 9.40 -10.62
CA GLN A 151 9.68 10.55 -10.89
C GLN A 151 10.16 10.60 -12.36
N THR A 152 10.37 9.44 -12.99
CA THR A 152 10.80 9.36 -14.39
C THR A 152 9.70 9.85 -15.34
N GLU A 153 8.45 9.52 -15.06
CA GLU A 153 7.31 10.02 -15.83
C GLU A 153 7.19 11.55 -15.73
N GLN A 154 7.37 12.11 -14.53
CA GLN A 154 7.37 13.57 -14.35
C GLN A 154 8.47 14.25 -15.16
N ILE A 155 9.69 13.70 -15.14
CA ILE A 155 10.81 14.22 -15.95
C ILE A 155 10.46 14.15 -17.44
N ASN A 156 9.84 13.05 -17.91
CA ASN A 156 9.43 12.90 -19.30
C ASN A 156 8.32 13.89 -19.71
N ILE A 157 7.34 14.15 -18.83
CA ILE A 157 6.33 15.19 -19.04
C ILE A 157 6.99 16.56 -19.13
N GLN A 158 7.90 16.88 -18.21
CA GLN A 158 8.65 18.15 -18.24
C GLN A 158 9.42 18.31 -19.55
N ARG A 159 10.09 17.25 -20.03
CA ARG A 159 10.81 17.27 -21.32
C ARG A 159 9.89 17.52 -22.51
N ARG A 160 8.69 16.92 -22.55
CA ARG A 160 7.70 17.18 -23.62
C ARG A 160 7.21 18.63 -23.59
N ASN A 161 7.00 19.19 -22.40
CA ASN A 161 6.47 20.54 -22.23
C ASN A 161 7.52 21.64 -22.42
N HIS A 162 8.81 21.31 -22.42
CA HIS A 162 9.92 22.26 -22.63
C HIS A 162 10.57 22.11 -24.01
N GLN A 163 9.92 21.43 -24.97
CA GLN A 163 10.41 21.41 -26.34
C GLN A 163 10.20 22.82 -26.93
N PRO A 164 11.26 23.57 -27.26
CA PRO A 164 11.10 24.90 -27.84
C PRO A 164 10.43 24.75 -29.20
N ASP A 165 9.44 25.59 -29.49
CA ASP A 165 8.85 25.73 -30.82
C ASP A 165 9.96 26.09 -31.83
N SER A 166 10.55 25.07 -32.45
CA SER A 166 11.50 25.22 -33.55
C SER A 166 10.76 25.52 -34.84
N ASN A 167 9.97 26.60 -34.86
CA ASN A 167 9.27 27.12 -36.06
C ASN A 167 9.02 28.63 -35.98
N SER A 168 9.95 29.39 -35.39
CA SER A 168 9.92 30.86 -35.40
C SER A 168 11.26 31.46 -35.85
N GLN A 169 11.84 30.92 -36.93
CA GLN A 169 12.88 31.62 -37.72
C GLN A 169 13.16 30.88 -39.04
N GLN A 170 12.43 31.24 -40.10
CA GLN A 170 12.94 31.67 -41.42
C GLN A 170 11.81 31.92 -42.41
#